data_AF-A0A4Y2SPJ9-F1
#
_entry.id   AF-A0A4Y2SPJ9-F1
#
_cell.length_a   1.000
_cell.length_b   1.000
_cell.length_c   1.000
_cell.angle_alpha   90.00
_cell.angle_beta   90.00
_cell.angle_gamma   90.00
#
_symmetry.space_group_name_H-M   'P 1'
#
loop_
_entity.id
_entity.type
_entity.pdbx_description
1 polymer ?
#
loop_
_entity_poly.entity_id
_entity_poly.type
_entity_poly.pdbx_seq_one_letter_code
_entity_poly.pdbx_strand_id
1 'polypeptide(L)'
;MGGVDKSYQCLSYYPSTRSRQRKYYKKIFRHLLDQAVWNAFVLYKKNGGDLKHVAFRMKLIERLCEEGRGLPSSKIPKSIENVARLTGRHFPSLVTSTGNKKYSARKCAVCCSKTNGNGKRVRRETRFECEVCNVGLCAAPCFQIYHTQSVF
;
A
#
# COMPACT_ATOMS: atom_id res chain seq x y z
N MET A 1 -5.58 34.92 -29.19
CA MET A 1 -4.50 33.95 -28.91
C MET A 1 -4.47 33.40 -27.46
N GLY A 2 -5.58 33.41 -26.67
CA GLY A 2 -5.52 33.08 -25.22
C GLY A 2 -5.92 31.66 -24.81
N GLY A 3 -6.13 30.73 -25.76
CA GLY A 3 -6.59 29.37 -25.43
C GLY A 3 -5.53 28.53 -24.72
N VAL A 4 -4.27 28.71 -25.13
CA VAL A 4 -3.11 28.02 -24.55
C VAL A 4 -2.82 28.53 -23.14
N ASP A 5 -2.86 29.85 -22.91
CA ASP A 5 -2.65 30.43 -21.58
C ASP A 5 -3.72 29.99 -20.58
N LYS A 6 -4.99 29.91 -21.04
CA LYS A 6 -6.10 29.41 -20.21
C LYS A 6 -5.91 27.94 -19.83
N SER A 7 -5.43 27.08 -20.74
CA SER A 7 -5.18 25.68 -20.40
C SER A 7 -4.02 25.54 -19.40
N TYR A 8 -2.94 26.31 -19.57
CA TYR A 8 -1.85 26.36 -18.60
C TYR A 8 -2.29 26.86 -17.23
N GLN A 9 -3.14 27.89 -17.18
CA GLN A 9 -3.73 28.39 -15.94
C GLN A 9 -4.62 27.32 -15.27
N CYS A 10 -5.42 26.59 -16.05
CA CYS A 10 -6.25 25.51 -15.50
C CYS A 10 -5.42 24.37 -14.90
N LEU A 11 -4.26 24.06 -15.50
CA LEU A 11 -3.33 23.04 -15.01
C LEU A 11 -2.58 23.48 -13.75
N SER A 12 -2.40 24.78 -13.52
CA SER A 12 -1.70 25.29 -12.34
C SER A 12 -2.51 25.20 -11.05
N TYR A 13 -3.84 25.09 -11.12
CA TYR A 13 -4.70 24.94 -9.93
C TYR A 13 -4.56 23.58 -9.24
N TYR A 14 -4.27 22.50 -9.99
CA TYR A 14 -4.17 21.14 -9.45
C TYR A 14 -2.93 20.39 -9.97
N PRO A 15 -1.71 20.87 -9.69
CA PRO A 15 -0.49 20.29 -10.25
C PRO A 15 -0.18 18.95 -9.58
N SER A 16 -0.04 17.89 -10.38
CA SER A 16 0.48 16.58 -9.92
C SER A 16 2.03 16.52 -9.94
N THR A 17 2.64 17.45 -10.67
CA THR A 17 4.10 17.61 -10.75
C THR A 17 4.65 18.04 -9.39
N ARG A 18 5.68 17.33 -8.91
CA ARG A 18 6.39 17.70 -7.67
C ARG A 18 7.64 18.48 -8.06
N SER A 19 7.83 19.66 -7.46
CA SER A 19 8.96 20.56 -7.72
C SER A 19 10.32 19.89 -7.54
N ARG A 20 10.43 18.93 -6.61
CA ARG A 20 11.68 18.25 -6.25
C ARG A 20 11.68 16.79 -6.70
N GLN A 21 11.79 16.54 -8.01
CA GLN A 21 11.84 15.19 -8.57
C GLN A 21 13.18 14.92 -9.27
N ARG A 22 14.01 14.03 -8.71
CA ARG A 22 15.34 13.68 -9.25
C ARG A 22 15.32 13.07 -10.65
N LYS A 23 14.19 12.48 -11.05
CA LYS A 23 14.04 11.77 -12.34
C LYS A 23 13.10 12.58 -13.25
N TYR A 24 13.68 13.23 -14.27
CA TYR A 24 12.96 14.18 -15.14
C TYR A 24 11.80 13.56 -15.91
N TYR A 25 11.94 12.33 -16.43
CA TYR A 25 10.87 11.65 -17.16
C TYR A 25 9.57 11.51 -16.35
N LYS A 26 9.68 11.40 -15.02
CA LYS A 26 8.49 11.35 -14.14
C LYS A 26 7.77 12.70 -14.07
N LYS A 27 8.48 13.82 -14.24
CA LYS A 27 7.90 15.17 -14.34
C LYS A 27 7.10 15.30 -15.65
N ILE A 28 7.68 14.84 -16.77
CA ILE A 28 6.99 14.80 -18.07
C ILE A 28 5.72 13.96 -17.98
N PHE A 29 5.81 12.72 -17.47
CA PHE A 29 4.65 11.84 -17.32
C PHE A 29 3.53 12.49 -16.51
N ARG A 30 3.86 13.13 -15.38
CA ARG A 30 2.88 13.83 -14.53
C ARG A 30 2.22 15.00 -15.25
N HIS A 31 2.98 15.75 -16.03
CA HIS A 31 2.43 16.82 -16.84
C HIS A 31 1.45 16.30 -17.90
N LEU A 32 1.83 15.23 -18.62
CA LEU A 32 0.95 14.57 -19.59
C LEU A 32 -0.32 14.02 -18.91
N LEU A 33 -0.19 13.48 -17.69
CA LEU A 33 -1.32 13.02 -16.90
C LEU A 33 -2.26 14.18 -16.53
N ASP A 34 -1.74 15.31 -16.07
CA ASP A 34 -2.56 16.49 -15.75
C ASP A 34 -3.29 17.02 -17.00
N GLN A 35 -2.62 17.03 -18.16
CA GLN A 35 -3.23 17.38 -19.44
C GLN A 35 -4.34 16.40 -19.85
N ALA A 36 -4.11 15.09 -19.68
CA ALA A 36 -5.11 14.08 -19.98
C ALA A 36 -6.37 14.24 -19.10
N VAL A 37 -6.20 14.49 -17.81
CA VAL A 37 -7.32 14.74 -16.88
C VAL A 37 -8.09 16.00 -17.27
N TRP A 38 -7.39 17.08 -17.64
CA TRP A 38 -8.04 18.30 -18.11
C TRP A 38 -8.82 18.09 -19.40
N ASN A 39 -8.24 17.39 -20.38
CA ASN A 39 -8.91 17.08 -21.65
C ASN A 39 -10.15 16.21 -21.42
N ALA A 40 -10.08 15.21 -20.53
CA ALA A 40 -11.23 14.40 -20.15
C ALA A 40 -12.33 15.24 -19.49
N PHE A 41 -11.97 16.20 -18.63
CA PHE A 41 -12.93 17.13 -18.03
C PHE A 41 -13.62 18.03 -19.07
N VAL A 42 -12.85 18.54 -20.05
CA VAL A 42 -13.41 19.34 -21.14
C VAL A 42 -14.40 18.52 -21.98
N LEU A 43 -14.08 17.26 -22.30
CA LEU A 43 -15.01 16.36 -22.98
C LEU A 43 -16.27 16.09 -22.15
N TYR A 44 -16.10 15.82 -20.85
CA TYR A 44 -17.22 15.64 -19.92
C TYR A 44 -18.16 16.86 -19.90
N LYS A 45 -17.60 18.08 -19.85
CA LYS A 45 -18.38 19.33 -19.91
C LYS A 45 -19.11 19.50 -21.23
N LYS A 46 -18.47 19.17 -22.36
CA LYS A 46 -19.11 19.21 -23.69
C LYS A 46 -20.26 18.21 -23.83
N ASN A 47 -20.20 17.09 -23.12
CA ASN A 47 -21.25 16.07 -23.11
C ASN A 47 -22.37 16.35 -22.08
N GLY A 48 -22.52 17.60 -21.61
CA GLY A 48 -23.59 18.01 -20.68
C GLY A 48 -23.27 17.73 -19.20
N GLY A 49 -22.03 17.43 -18.86
CA GLY A 49 -21.62 17.16 -17.49
C GLY A 49 -21.63 18.40 -16.58
N ASP A 50 -22.36 18.36 -15.47
CA ASP A 50 -22.52 19.52 -14.59
C ASP A 50 -21.42 19.65 -13.50
N LEU A 51 -20.68 18.58 -13.21
CA LEU A 51 -19.69 18.62 -12.13
C LEU A 51 -18.64 19.73 -12.29
N LYS A 52 -18.29 20.38 -11.17
CA LYS A 52 -17.09 21.23 -11.08
C LYS A 52 -15.83 20.37 -11.20
N HIS A 53 -14.72 20.97 -11.66
CA HIS A 53 -13.47 20.23 -11.92
C HIS A 53 -12.97 19.44 -10.71
N VAL A 54 -13.07 19.97 -9.49
CA VAL A 54 -12.70 19.26 -8.25
C VAL A 54 -13.54 18.00 -8.06
N ALA A 55 -14.87 18.12 -8.17
CA ALA A 55 -15.78 17.00 -7.99
C ALA A 55 -15.57 15.92 -9.07
N PHE A 56 -15.30 16.35 -10.31
CA PHE A 56 -14.90 15.44 -11.39
C PHE A 56 -13.62 14.67 -11.05
N ARG A 57 -12.57 15.35 -10.56
CA ARG A 57 -11.31 14.70 -10.16
C ARG A 57 -11.51 13.72 -9.02
N MET A 58 -12.33 14.05 -8.02
CA MET A 58 -12.63 13.13 -6.90
C MET A 58 -13.30 11.85 -7.39
N LYS A 59 -14.35 11.96 -8.23
CA LYS A 59 -15.01 10.80 -8.83
C LYS A 59 -14.06 9.98 -9.71
N LEU A 60 -13.18 10.64 -10.46
CA LEU A 60 -12.17 9.95 -11.27
C LEU A 60 -11.20 9.14 -10.40
N ILE A 61 -10.74 9.71 -9.28
CA ILE A 61 -9.86 9.02 -8.33
C ILE A 61 -10.56 7.82 -7.71
N GLU A 62 -11.81 7.98 -7.26
CA GLU A 62 -12.62 6.90 -6.69
C GLU A 62 -12.72 5.71 -7.66
N ARG A 63 -13.09 5.97 -8.92
CA ARG A 63 -13.17 4.93 -9.97
C ARG A 63 -11.84 4.23 -10.23
N LEU A 64 -10.75 4.98 -10.37
CA LEU A 64 -9.42 4.41 -10.57
C LEU A 64 -8.98 3.56 -9.36
N CYS A 65 -9.37 3.94 -8.15
CA CYS A 65 -9.10 3.16 -6.94
C CYS A 65 -9.97 1.90 -6.86
N GLU A 66 -11.20 1.90 -7.36
CA GLU A 66 -12.04 0.71 -7.47
C GLU A 66 -11.45 -0.30 -8.46
N GLU A 67 -11.11 0.15 -9.67
CA GLU A 67 -10.50 -0.68 -10.72
C GLU A 67 -9.15 -1.25 -10.28
N GLY A 68 -8.34 -0.44 -9.59
CA GLY A 68 -7.03 -0.86 -9.09
C GLY A 68 -7.07 -1.95 -8.00
N ARG A 69 -8.21 -2.16 -7.33
CA ARG A 69 -8.39 -3.24 -6.34
C ARG A 69 -8.64 -4.61 -6.97
N GLY A 70 -9.09 -4.65 -8.23
CA GLY A 70 -9.29 -5.90 -8.98
C GLY A 70 -7.99 -6.52 -9.50
N LEU A 71 -6.90 -5.75 -9.52
CA LEU A 71 -5.56 -6.28 -9.79
C LEU A 71 -5.02 -6.91 -8.49
N PRO A 72 -4.51 -8.16 -8.52
CA PRO A 72 -3.82 -8.74 -7.38
C PRO A 72 -2.50 -8.00 -7.16
N SER A 73 -2.56 -6.83 -6.53
CA SER A 73 -1.40 -6.11 -6.08
C SER A 73 -0.86 -6.85 -4.87
N SER A 74 0.15 -7.68 -5.11
CA SER A 74 0.90 -8.46 -4.10
C SER A 74 1.50 -7.63 -2.94
N LYS A 75 1.29 -6.31 -2.89
CA LYS A 75 1.84 -5.42 -1.85
C LYS A 75 0.82 -4.37 -1.46
N ILE A 76 -0.03 -4.73 -0.50
CA ILE A 76 -0.81 -3.77 0.29
C ILE A 76 0.16 -2.72 0.88
N PRO A 77 -0.19 -1.42 0.90
CA PRO A 77 0.64 -0.43 1.57
C PRO A 77 0.84 -0.83 3.04
N LYS A 78 2.10 -0.95 3.49
CA LYS A 78 2.46 -1.33 4.87
C LYS A 78 1.69 -0.56 5.95
N SER A 79 1.24 0.67 5.66
CA SER A 79 0.45 1.49 6.59
C SER A 79 -0.96 0.94 6.86
N ILE A 80 -1.63 0.34 5.87
CA ILE A 80 -2.97 -0.25 6.03
C ILE A 80 -2.86 -1.63 6.70
N GLU A 81 -1.83 -2.40 6.31
CA GLU A 81 -1.48 -3.69 6.91
C GLU A 81 -1.16 -3.55 8.41
N ASN A 82 -0.55 -2.43 8.82
CA ASN A 82 -0.26 -2.11 10.21
C ASN A 82 -1.49 -1.90 11.09
N VAL A 83 -2.61 -1.38 10.56
CA VAL A 83 -3.82 -1.18 11.38
C VAL A 83 -4.45 -2.54 11.69
N ALA A 84 -4.67 -3.38 10.68
CA ALA A 84 -5.26 -4.71 10.88
C ALA A 84 -4.39 -5.64 11.73
N ARG A 85 -3.05 -5.56 11.60
CA ARG A 85 -2.12 -6.31 12.45
C ARG A 85 -2.25 -5.95 13.93
N LEU A 86 -2.48 -4.67 14.25
CA LEU A 86 -2.47 -4.15 15.62
C LEU A 86 -3.84 -4.12 16.30
N THR A 87 -4.93 -4.01 15.54
CA THR A 87 -6.30 -3.91 16.09
C THR A 87 -7.16 -5.13 15.84
N GLY A 88 -6.70 -6.06 14.99
CA GLY A 88 -7.41 -7.29 14.67
C GLY A 88 -7.42 -8.31 15.82
N ARG A 89 -8.39 -9.23 15.80
CA ARG A 89 -8.38 -10.41 16.68
C ARG A 89 -7.51 -11.48 16.04
N HIS A 90 -6.33 -11.68 16.58
CA HIS A 90 -5.37 -12.67 16.12
C HIS A 90 -5.27 -13.79 17.13
N PHE A 91 -5.32 -15.04 16.67
CA PHE A 91 -5.20 -16.22 17.52
C PHE A 91 -4.06 -17.11 17.00
N PRO A 92 -3.27 -17.73 17.89
CA PRO A 92 -2.25 -18.69 17.46
C PRO A 92 -2.90 -19.92 16.86
N SER A 93 -2.49 -20.30 15.66
CA SER A 93 -2.82 -21.58 15.04
C SER A 93 -1.56 -22.41 14.81
N LEU A 94 -1.71 -23.71 14.59
CA LEU A 94 -0.60 -24.60 14.29
C LEU A 94 -0.28 -24.55 12.79
N VAL A 95 1.00 -24.48 12.45
CA VAL A 95 1.44 -24.51 11.05
C VAL A 95 0.95 -25.81 10.41
N THR A 96 0.13 -25.67 9.36
CA THR A 96 -0.34 -26.82 8.60
C THR A 96 0.83 -27.44 7.83
N SER A 97 0.94 -28.78 7.83
CA SER A 97 2.03 -29.44 7.12
C SER A 97 1.66 -29.62 5.66
N THR A 98 2.34 -28.89 4.77
CA THR A 98 2.27 -29.11 3.33
C THR A 98 3.33 -30.16 2.95
N GLY A 99 2.99 -31.45 3.13
CA GLY A 99 3.81 -32.59 2.68
C GLY A 99 4.39 -33.48 3.79
N ASN A 100 5.22 -34.46 3.40
CA ASN A 100 5.75 -35.61 4.18
C ASN A 100 6.54 -35.29 5.49
N LYS A 101 6.57 -34.04 5.96
CA LYS A 101 7.15 -33.67 7.25
C LYS A 101 6.08 -33.69 8.33
N LYS A 102 6.20 -34.60 9.30
CA LYS A 102 5.31 -34.73 10.46
C LYS A 102 5.20 -33.46 11.32
N TYR A 103 6.18 -32.56 11.23
CA TYR A 103 6.23 -31.30 11.97
C TYR A 103 6.77 -30.17 11.08
N SER A 104 5.88 -29.35 10.50
CA SER A 104 6.26 -28.11 9.85
C SER A 104 6.55 -27.04 10.91
N ALA A 105 7.63 -26.28 10.70
CA ALA A 105 8.00 -25.16 11.55
C ALA A 105 8.29 -23.94 10.68
N ARG A 106 7.90 -22.76 11.16
CA ARG A 106 8.16 -21.47 10.53
C ARG A 106 9.13 -20.67 11.38
N LYS A 107 9.86 -19.74 10.76
CA LYS A 107 10.75 -18.82 11.48
C LYS A 107 9.92 -17.78 12.23
N CYS A 108 10.26 -17.54 13.50
CA CYS A 108 9.60 -16.51 14.28
C CYS A 108 10.07 -15.12 13.85
N ALA A 109 9.17 -14.29 13.31
CA ALA A 109 9.49 -12.95 12.82
C ALA A 109 10.11 -12.04 13.91
N VAL A 110 9.55 -12.06 15.13
CA VAL A 110 10.01 -11.25 16.27
C VAL A 110 11.35 -11.71 16.85
N CYS A 111 11.62 -13.01 16.85
CA CYS A 111 12.94 -13.47 17.28
C CYS A 111 13.98 -13.13 16.22
N CYS A 112 13.67 -13.36 14.95
CA CYS A 112 14.61 -13.16 13.85
C CYS A 112 14.89 -11.69 13.53
N SER A 113 14.10 -10.75 14.07
CA SER A 113 14.43 -9.31 14.03
C SER A 113 15.55 -8.93 14.99
N LYS A 114 15.75 -9.71 16.07
CA LYS A 114 16.74 -9.42 17.11
C LYS A 114 18.13 -9.96 16.77
N THR A 115 19.12 -9.38 17.42
CA THR A 115 20.52 -9.79 17.34
C THR A 115 20.96 -10.29 18.72
N ASN A 116 21.63 -11.44 18.77
CA ASN A 116 22.22 -11.98 19.99
C ASN A 116 23.44 -11.14 20.42
N GLY A 117 23.92 -11.33 21.66
CA GLY A 117 25.11 -10.64 22.20
C GLY A 117 26.38 -10.77 21.34
N ASN A 118 26.45 -11.79 20.48
CA ASN A 118 27.56 -12.03 19.55
C ASN A 118 27.38 -11.33 18.18
N GLY A 119 26.47 -10.37 18.06
CA GLY A 119 26.23 -9.63 16.81
C GLY A 119 25.53 -10.41 15.69
N LYS A 120 25.09 -11.66 15.94
CA LYS A 120 24.40 -12.51 14.97
C LYS A 120 22.88 -12.44 15.15
N ARG A 121 22.12 -12.42 14.05
CA ARG A 121 20.65 -12.51 14.10
C ARG A 121 20.20 -13.80 14.78
N VAL A 122 19.23 -13.69 15.68
CA VAL A 122 18.64 -14.86 16.33
C VAL A 122 17.92 -15.70 15.28
N ARG A 123 18.10 -17.02 15.33
CA ARG A 123 17.32 -17.97 14.54
C ARG A 123 16.45 -18.76 15.50
N ARG A 124 15.14 -18.59 15.39
CA ARG A 124 14.17 -19.36 16.19
C ARG A 124 13.04 -19.83 15.29
N GLU A 125 12.72 -21.10 15.40
CA GLU A 125 11.59 -21.72 14.71
C GLU A 125 10.44 -21.94 15.68
N THR A 126 9.22 -21.95 15.16
CA THR A 126 7.96 -22.07 15.89
C THR A 126 6.98 -22.91 15.08
N ARG A 127 6.15 -23.67 15.80
CA ARG A 127 5.01 -24.41 15.24
C ARG A 127 3.72 -23.60 15.23
N PHE A 128 3.76 -22.39 15.78
CA PHE A 128 2.63 -21.49 15.81
C PHE A 128 2.74 -20.44 14.72
N GLU A 129 1.61 -20.12 14.11
CA GLU A 129 1.45 -19.04 13.16
C GLU A 129 0.21 -18.21 13.47
N CYS A 130 0.17 -17.00 12.90
CA CYS A 130 -1.05 -16.25 12.75
C CYS A 130 -1.53 -16.46 11.31
N GLU A 131 -2.66 -17.14 11.11
CA GLU A 131 -3.24 -17.33 9.78
C GLU A 131 -3.62 -16.01 9.11
N VAL A 132 -4.17 -15.07 9.88
CA VAL A 132 -4.61 -13.76 9.39
C VAL A 132 -3.43 -12.94 8.85
N CYS A 133 -2.29 -12.96 9.53
CA CYS A 133 -1.07 -12.26 9.12
C CYS A 133 -0.08 -13.14 8.33
N ASN A 134 -0.39 -14.42 8.12
CA ASN A 134 0.45 -15.44 7.49
C ASN A 134 1.93 -15.40 7.94
N VAL A 135 2.14 -15.37 9.26
CA VAL A 135 3.48 -15.22 9.87
C VAL A 135 3.70 -16.22 11.00
N GLY A 136 4.91 -16.78 11.07
CA GLY A 136 5.34 -17.62 12.19
C GLY A 136 5.68 -16.79 13.42
N LEU A 137 5.08 -17.11 14.57
CA LEU A 137 5.29 -16.41 15.86
C LEU A 137 5.40 -17.43 16.99
N CYS A 138 6.26 -17.21 17.99
CA CYS A 138 6.23 -18.03 19.21
C CYS A 138 4.94 -17.70 20.00
N ALA A 139 4.33 -18.72 20.62
CA ALA A 139 3.08 -18.57 21.39
C ALA A 139 3.14 -17.43 22.42
N ALA A 140 4.24 -17.34 23.17
CA ALA A 140 4.55 -16.19 24.01
C ALA A 140 6.07 -15.94 24.05
N PRO A 141 6.53 -14.67 24.20
CA PRO A 141 5.76 -13.42 24.16
C PRO A 141 5.60 -12.84 22.74
N CYS A 142 6.18 -13.49 21.73
CA CYS A 142 6.28 -12.94 20.37
C CYS A 142 4.92 -12.68 19.70
N PHE A 143 3.92 -13.53 19.97
CA PHE A 143 2.58 -13.34 19.41
C PHE A 143 1.98 -12.00 19.87
N GLN A 144 2.02 -11.73 21.17
CA GLN A 144 1.55 -10.47 21.72
C GLN A 144 2.34 -9.27 21.18
N ILE A 145 3.67 -9.35 21.17
CA ILE A 145 4.53 -8.25 20.70
C ILE A 145 4.20 -7.90 19.24
N TYR A 146 4.07 -8.91 18.37
CA TYR A 146 3.76 -8.70 16.96
C TYR A 146 2.38 -8.10 16.71
N HIS A 147 1.41 -8.30 17.61
CA HIS A 147 0.05 -7.76 17.45
C HIS A 147 -0.24 -6.52 18.30
N THR A 148 0.71 -6.05 19.12
CA THR A 148 0.51 -4.87 19.97
C THR A 148 1.52 -3.75 19.74
N GLN A 149 2.71 -4.06 19.19
CA GLN A 149 3.77 -3.07 19.00
C GLN A 149 3.98 -2.72 17.54
N SER A 150 4.20 -1.44 17.25
CA SER A 150 4.53 -0.96 15.91
C SER A 150 5.93 -1.40 15.46
N VAL A 151 6.85 -1.65 16.40
CA VAL A 151 8.25 -2.04 16.20
C VAL A 151 8.60 -3.20 17.14
N PHE A 152 9.36 -4.20 16.67
CA PHE A 152 9.73 -5.40 17.44
C PHE A 152 11.07 -6.04 17.01
#